data_AF-A0A0G1RK53-F1
#
_entry.id   AF-A0A0G1RK53-F1
#
_cell.length_a   1.000
_cell.length_b   1.000
_cell.length_c   1.000
_cell.angle_alpha   90.00
_cell.angle_beta   90.00
_cell.angle_gamma   90.00
#
_symmetry.space_group_name_H-M   'P 1'
#
loop_
_entity.id
_entity.type
_entity.pdbx_description
1 polymer ?
#
loop_
_entity_poly.entity_id
_entity_poly.type
_entity_poly.pdbx_seq_one_letter_code
_entity_poly.pdbx_strand_id
1 'polypeptide(L)' 'MKLSFSIHFQQAIIERNISIDHLKKAIREPDKSHTTFRERIVVQKVVGSKTLEVVYTHGSKNEYRIITAYYLLQ' A
#
# COMPACT_ATOMS: atom_id res chain seq x y z
N MET A 1 -12.89 -5.23 1.81
CA MET A 1 -11.72 -4.75 1.06
C MET A 1 -11.03 -5.94 0.44
N LYS A 2 -10.96 -5.95 -0.89
CA LYS A 2 -10.29 -6.97 -1.68
C LYS A 2 -8.99 -6.38 -2.20
N LEU A 3 -7.86 -6.98 -1.81
CA LEU A 3 -6.54 -6.58 -2.28
C LEU A 3 -6.13 -7.50 -3.43
N SER A 4 -5.63 -6.91 -4.51
CA SER A 4 -4.93 -7.62 -5.57
C SER A 4 -3.52 -7.04 -5.69
N PHE A 5 -2.55 -7.87 -6.03
CA PHE A 5 -1.15 -7.46 -6.10
C PHE A 5 -0.67 -7.50 -7.54
N SER A 6 0.08 -6.48 -7.96
CA SER A 6 0.82 -6.51 -9.21
C SER A 6 1.78 -7.70 -9.23
N ILE A 7 2.11 -8.21 -10.43
CA ILE A 7 3.04 -9.34 -10.58
C ILE A 7 4.37 -9.05 -9.87
N HIS A 8 4.89 -7.84 -10.02
CA HIS A 8 6.13 -7.42 -9.36
C HIS A 8 6.02 -7.35 -7.83
N PHE A 9 4.84 -7.04 -7.29
CA PHE A 9 4.65 -6.91 -5.85
C PHE A 9 4.34 -8.23 -5.14
N GLN A 10 3.81 -9.23 -5.86
CA GLN A 10 3.55 -10.56 -5.29
C GLN A 10 4.80 -11.20 -4.68
N GLN A 11 5.95 -11.01 -5.31
CA GLN A 11 7.23 -11.49 -4.78
C GLN A 11 7.80 -10.52 -3.73
N ALA A 12 7.78 -9.21 -4.01
CA ALA A 12 8.35 -8.21 -3.10
C ALA A 12 7.67 -8.14 -1.73
N ILE A 13 6.37 -8.42 -1.63
CA ILE A 13 5.65 -8.43 -0.34
C ILE A 13 6.20 -9.50 0.61
N ILE A 14 6.61 -10.65 0.07
CA ILE A 14 7.19 -11.76 0.81
C ILE A 14 8.64 -11.42 1.19
N GLU A 15 9.45 -11.03 0.21
CA GLU A 15 10.87 -10.69 0.41
C GLU A 15 11.08 -9.54 1.41
N ARG A 16 10.17 -8.55 1.40
CA ARG A 16 10.24 -7.39 2.30
C ARG A 16 9.50 -7.59 3.61
N ASN A 17 8.91 -8.77 3.84
CA ASN A 17 8.11 -9.10 5.02
C ASN A 17 7.06 -8.01 5.33
N ILE A 18 6.31 -7.61 4.31
CA ILE A 18 5.27 -6.58 4.45
C ILE A 18 3.98 -7.24 4.92
N SER A 19 3.52 -6.88 6.11
CA SER A 19 2.25 -7.38 6.65
C SER A 19 1.06 -6.90 5.83
N ILE A 20 0.22 -7.85 5.40
CA ILE A 20 -1.04 -7.57 4.72
C ILE A 20 -1.96 -6.71 5.61
N ASP A 21 -1.95 -6.91 6.92
CA ASP A 21 -2.80 -6.11 7.81
C ASP A 21 -2.29 -4.67 7.94
N HIS A 22 -0.98 -4.44 7.87
CA HIS A 22 -0.43 -3.09 7.76
C HIS A 22 -0.83 -2.41 6.45
N LEU A 23 -0.81 -3.13 5.32
CA LEU A 23 -1.33 -2.62 4.05
C LEU A 23 -2.79 -2.22 4.16
N LYS A 24 -3.62 -3.09 4.75
CA LYS A 24 -5.05 -2.81 4.93
C LYS A 24 -5.25 -1.57 5.80
N LYS A 25 -4.49 -1.44 6.88
CA LYS A 25 -4.56 -0.30 7.79
C LYS A 25 -4.13 0.99 7.10
N ALA A 26 -3.05 0.96 6.32
CA ALA A 26 -2.57 2.11 5.56
C ALA A 26 -3.60 2.62 4.54
N ILE A 27 -4.38 1.73 3.91
CA ILE A 27 -5.41 2.10 2.95
C ILE A 27 -6.67 2.65 3.64
N ARG A 28 -7.08 2.06 4.77
CA ARG A 28 -8.31 2.47 5.48
C ARG A 28 -8.14 3.76 6.26
N GLU A 29 -7.00 3.91 6.92
CA GLU A 29 -6.71 4.99 7.86
C GLU A 29 -5.30 5.54 7.59
N PRO A 30 -5.07 6.17 6.43
CA PRO A 30 -3.76 6.73 6.12
C PRO A 30 -3.44 7.91 7.03
N ASP A 31 -2.17 8.05 7.42
CA ASP A 31 -1.70 9.26 8.11
C ASP A 31 -1.42 10.37 7.09
N LYS A 32 -1.02 9.99 5.87
CA LYS A 32 -0.92 10.88 4.71
C LYS A 32 -1.47 10.18 3.48
N SER A 33 -2.16 10.94 2.62
CA SER A 33 -2.67 10.45 1.34
C SER A 33 -2.52 11.54 0.28
N HIS A 34 -2.10 11.15 -0.91
CA HIS A 34 -2.15 12.02 -2.08
C HIS A 34 -2.36 11.20 -3.36
N THR A 35 -3.02 11.83 -4.33
CA THR A 35 -3.20 11.27 -5.67
C THR A 35 -2.05 11.71 -6.57
N THR A 36 -1.55 10.80 -7.38
CA THR A 36 -0.46 11.00 -8.34
C THR A 36 -0.97 10.75 -9.77
N PHE A 37 -0.09 10.94 -10.76
CA PHE A 37 -0.41 10.78 -12.18
C PHE A 37 -1.05 9.40 -12.48
N ARG A 38 -2.08 9.40 -13.35
CA ARG A 38 -2.86 8.20 -13.76
C ARG A 38 -3.60 7.50 -12.61
N GLU A 39 -4.29 8.28 -11.77
CA GLU A 39 -5.21 7.75 -10.74
C GLU A 39 -4.57 6.83 -9.69
N ARG A 40 -3.24 6.94 -9.55
CA ARG A 40 -2.51 6.22 -8.52
C ARG A 40 -2.61 6.96 -7.21
N ILE A 41 -2.97 6.25 -6.16
CA ILE A 41 -3.06 6.78 -4.82
C ILE A 41 -1.83 6.30 -4.06
N VAL A 42 -1.15 7.24 -3.41
CA VAL A 42 -0.06 6.97 -2.48
C VAL A 42 -0.55 7.28 -1.09
N VAL A 43 -0.45 6.29 -0.22
CA VAL A 43 -0.74 6.45 1.21
C VAL A 43 0.47 6.12 2.04
N GLN A 44 0.65 6.84 3.13
CA GLN A 44 1.65 6.55 4.13
C GLN A 44 0.97 6.29 5.47
N LYS A 45 1.52 5.32 6.21
CA LYS A 45 1.10 5.05 7.57
C LYS A 45 2.29 4.68 8.45
N VAL A 46 2.36 5.28 9.62
CA VAL A 46 3.30 4.91 10.68
C VAL A 46 2.83 3.61 11.32
N VAL A 47 3.75 2.65 11.36
CA VAL A 47 3.55 1.34 11.97
C VAL A 47 4.75 1.01 12.84
N GLY A 48 4.56 1.12 14.17
CA GLY A 48 5.67 1.08 15.11
C GLY A 48 6.61 2.27 14.87
N SER A 49 7.90 1.99 14.67
CA SER A 49 8.93 2.99 14.39
C SER A 49 9.18 3.24 12.89
N LYS A 50 8.41 2.62 11.99
CA LYS A 50 8.62 2.70 10.54
C LYS A 50 7.42 3.35 9.85
N THR A 51 7.65 3.99 8.72
CA THR A 51 6.57 4.47 7.85
C THR A 51 6.39 3.53 6.68
N LEU A 52 5.21 2.93 6.52
CA LEU A 52 4.84 2.12 5.37
C LEU A 52 4.22 3.03 4.30
N GLU A 53 4.83 3.07 3.12
CA GLU A 53 4.26 3.70 1.93
C GLU A 53 3.63 2.63 1.04
N VAL A 54 2.39 2.87 0.60
CA VAL A 54 1.62 1.97 -0.26
C VAL A 54 1.15 2.74 -1.48
N VAL A 55 1.45 2.20 -2.66
CA VAL A 55 1.00 2.74 -3.94
C VAL A 55 -0.02 1.79 -4.53
N TYR A 56 -1.23 2.28 -4.80
CA TYR A 56 -2.31 1.47 -5.34
C TYR A 56 -3.17 2.24 -6.32
N THR A 57 -3.99 1.52 -7.09
CA THR A 57 -5.15 2.09 -7.80
C THR A 57 -6.42 1.50 -7.21
N HIS A 58 -7.49 2.28 -7.17
CA HIS A 58 -8.82 1.75 -6.87
C HIS A 58 -9.47 1.19 -8.14
N GLY A 59 -10.16 0.07 -8.01
CA GLY A 59 -11.02 -0.47 -9.07
C GLY A 59 -12.49 -0.15 -8.80
N SER A 60 -13.33 -1.15 -8.97
CA SER A 60 -14.73 -1.12 -8.56
C SER A 60 -14.88 -1.09 -7.02
N LYS A 61 -16.12 -0.97 -6.51
CA LYS A 61 -16.43 -0.80 -5.09
C LYS A 61 -15.64 -1.77 -4.20
N ASN A 62 -14.72 -1.23 -3.38
CA ASN A 62 -13.91 -1.93 -2.37
C ASN A 62 -12.78 -2.83 -2.91
N GLU A 63 -12.37 -2.66 -4.17
CA GLU A 63 -11.23 -3.33 -4.80
C GLU A 63 -10.01 -2.40 -4.91
N TYR A 64 -8.86 -2.90 -4.43
CA TYR A 64 -7.61 -2.14 -4.40
C TYR A 64 -6.51 -2.97 -5.05
N ARG A 65 -5.91 -2.43 -6.11
CA ARG A 65 -4.77 -3.06 -6.80
C ARG A 65 -3.49 -2.42 -6.31
N ILE A 66 -2.77 -3.14 -5.45
CA ILE A 66 -1.49 -2.70 -4.91
C ILE A 66 -0.43 -2.84 -6.00
N ILE A 67 0.16 -1.72 -6.37
CA ILE A 67 1.25 -1.66 -7.33
C ILE A 67 2.55 -2.02 -6.63
N THR A 68 2.82 -1.40 -5.48
CA THR A 68 4.00 -1.64 -4.63
C THR A 68 3.77 -1.12 -3.22
N ALA A 69 4.60 -1.57 -2.29
CA ALA A 69 4.72 -1.01 -0.95
C ALA A 69 6.13 -1.22 -0.39
N TYR A 70 6.54 -0.36 0.53
CA TYR A 70 7.83 -0.44 1.22
C TYR A 70 7.84 0.37 2.50
N TYR A 71 8.71 -0.02 3.42
CA TYR A 71 9.02 0.81 4.59
C TYR A 71 10.04 1.87 4.20
N LEU A 72 9.73 3.13 4.49
CA LEU A 72 10.70 4.23 4.45
C LEU A 72 11.63 4.08 5.64
N LEU A 73 12.94 4.04 5.37
CA LEU A 73 13.96 4.20 6.40
C LEU A 73 14.00 5.69 6.76
N GLN A 74 13.87 5.99 8.05
CA GLN A 74 14.11 7.34 8.59
C GLN A 74 15.61 7.59 8.69
#